data_AF-A0A0M5LXK6-F1
#
_entry.id   AF-A0A0M5LXK6-F1
#
_cell.length_a   1.000
_cell.length_b   1.000
_cell.length_c   1.000
_cell.angle_alpha   90.00
_cell.angle_beta   90.00
_cell.angle_gamma   90.00
#
_symmetry.space_group_name_H-M   'P 1'
#
loop_
_entity.id
_entity.type
_entity.pdbx_description
1 polymer ?
#
loop_
_entity_poly.entity_id
_entity_poly.type
_entity_poly.pdbx_seq_one_letter_code
_entity_poly.pdbx_strand_id
1 'polypeptide(L)'
;MVAVVIIALTAGAFGAIAWAVDKYRTTFGALLPAGAAVAAALLVWIITMTIGLDNSSATAWIPWILSMAVGGVAAWATAGFVGRTRHAHQVKRSNEILALH
;
A
#
# COMPACT_ATOMS: atom_id res chain seq x y z
N MET A 1 -21.46 5.44 -1.38
CA MET A 1 -20.96 5.11 -0.02
C MET A 1 -20.44 3.68 0.08
N VAL A 2 -21.25 2.64 -0.19
CA VAL A 2 -20.83 1.22 -0.13
C VAL A 2 -19.57 0.94 -0.98
N ALA A 3 -19.49 1.51 -2.19
CA ALA A 3 -18.35 1.32 -3.09
C ALA A 3 -17.00 1.73 -2.47
N VAL A 4 -16.93 2.87 -1.79
CA VAL A 4 -15.69 3.38 -1.17
C VAL A 4 -15.25 2.49 -0.03
N VAL A 5 -16.21 1.99 0.76
CA VAL A 5 -15.93 1.06 1.86
C VAL A 5 -15.34 -0.23 1.32
N ILE A 6 -15.90 -0.78 0.23
CA ILE A 6 -15.35 -1.98 -0.41
C ILE A 6 -13.94 -1.71 -0.91
N ILE A 7 -13.69 -0.60 -1.61
CA ILE A 7 -12.35 -0.24 -2.11
C ILE A 7 -11.36 -0.15 -0.95
N ALA A 8 -11.71 0.52 0.15
CA ALA A 8 -10.86 0.65 1.32
C ALA A 8 -10.56 -0.70 1.99
N LEU A 9 -11.57 -1.55 2.19
CA LEU A 9 -11.39 -2.90 2.76
C LEU A 9 -10.52 -3.78 1.86
N THR A 10 -10.72 -3.71 0.54
CA THR A 10 -9.95 -4.52 -0.41
C THR A 10 -8.50 -4.06 -0.47
N ALA A 11 -8.26 -2.75 -0.53
CA ALA A 11 -6.90 -2.18 -0.46
C ALA A 11 -6.21 -2.51 0.87
N GLY A 12 -6.94 -2.43 1.98
CA GLY A 12 -6.45 -2.84 3.30
C GLY A 12 -6.09 -4.33 3.34
N ALA A 13 -6.91 -5.20 2.75
CA ALA A 13 -6.62 -6.63 2.63
C ALA A 13 -5.36 -6.89 1.79
N PHE A 14 -5.18 -6.20 0.66
CA PHE A 14 -3.95 -6.29 -0.13
C PHE A 14 -2.72 -5.81 0.65
N GLY A 15 -2.84 -4.73 1.43
CA GLY A 15 -1.78 -4.27 2.32
C GLY A 15 -1.43 -5.26 3.42
N ALA A 16 -2.44 -5.91 4.02
CA ALA A 16 -2.23 -6.96 5.02
C ALA A 16 -1.57 -8.21 4.42
N ILE A 17 -1.97 -8.63 3.22
CA ILE A 17 -1.36 -9.76 2.49
C ILE A 17 0.09 -9.43 2.13
N ALA A 18 0.36 -8.24 1.60
CA ALA A 18 1.71 -7.79 1.27
C ALA A 18 2.63 -7.79 2.50
N TRP A 19 2.11 -7.37 3.66
CA TRP A 19 2.84 -7.49 4.94
C TRP A 19 3.07 -8.94 5.36
N ALA A 20 2.04 -9.79 5.27
CA ALA A 20 2.13 -11.19 5.72
C ALA A 20 3.16 -12.00 4.92
N VAL A 21 3.28 -11.70 3.61
CA VAL A 21 4.21 -12.35 2.68
C VAL A 21 5.66 -11.84 2.85
N ASP A 22 5.87 -10.63 3.39
CA ASP A 22 7.21 -10.08 3.54
C ASP A 22 8.02 -10.82 4.62
N LYS A 23 9.24 -11.23 4.25
CA LYS A 23 10.20 -11.91 5.13
C LYS A 23 10.71 -10.98 6.24
N TYR A 24 10.66 -9.66 6.05
CA TYR A 24 11.10 -8.63 6.99
C TYR A 24 9.96 -7.99 7.79
N ARG A 25 8.78 -8.64 7.82
CA ARG A 25 7.58 -8.15 8.50
C ARG A 25 7.73 -7.78 9.98
N THR A 26 8.76 -8.27 10.65
CA THR A 26 9.07 -7.94 12.06
C THR A 26 9.78 -6.59 12.20
N THR A 27 10.32 -6.03 11.12
CA THR A 27 11.10 -4.78 11.12
C THR A 27 10.23 -3.53 10.89
N PHE A 28 8.97 -3.69 10.44
CA PHE A 28 8.01 -2.60 10.24
C PHE A 28 6.59 -3.03 10.63
N GLY A 29 5.83 -2.10 11.22
CA GLY A 29 4.49 -2.38 11.73
C GLY A 29 3.51 -2.75 10.61
N ALA A 30 2.63 -3.72 10.89
CA ALA A 30 1.61 -4.22 9.96
C ALA A 30 0.67 -3.13 9.41
N LEU A 31 0.56 -2.01 10.12
CA LEU A 31 -0.26 -0.87 9.71
C LEU A 31 0.32 -0.06 8.53
N LEU A 32 1.64 -0.11 8.29
CA LEU A 32 2.28 0.73 7.27
C LEU A 32 1.83 0.37 5.84
N PRO A 33 1.91 -0.90 5.39
CA PRO A 33 1.49 -1.28 4.05
C PRO A 33 -0.03 -1.16 3.87
N ALA A 34 -0.80 -1.52 4.90
CA ALA A 34 -2.26 -1.39 4.90
C ALA A 34 -2.71 0.08 4.81
N GLY A 35 -2.13 0.96 5.62
CA GLY A 35 -2.44 2.38 5.60
C GLY A 35 -2.06 3.05 4.28
N ALA A 36 -0.89 2.71 3.73
CA ALA A 36 -0.44 3.25 2.44
C ALA A 36 -1.34 2.80 1.28
N ALA A 37 -1.73 1.51 1.26
CA ALA A 37 -2.63 0.96 0.25
C ALA A 37 -4.00 1.65 0.28
N VAL A 38 -4.58 1.82 1.48
CA VAL A 38 -5.85 2.50 1.67
C VAL A 38 -5.76 3.97 1.28
N ALA A 39 -4.72 4.69 1.72
CA ALA A 39 -4.54 6.11 1.38
C ALA A 39 -4.38 6.32 -0.12
N ALA A 40 -3.59 5.49 -0.80
CA ALA A 40 -3.41 5.55 -2.25
C ALA A 40 -4.72 5.24 -3.00
N ALA A 41 -5.45 4.20 -2.59
CA ALA A 41 -6.73 3.84 -3.19
C ALA A 41 -7.78 4.95 -3.01
N LEU A 42 -7.83 5.57 -1.83
CA LEU A 42 -8.74 6.70 -1.55
C LEU A 42 -8.36 7.95 -2.36
N LEU A 43 -7.07 8.27 -2.48
CA LEU A 43 -6.61 9.39 -3.30
C LEU A 43 -7.00 9.22 -4.77
N VAL A 44 -6.80 8.04 -5.34
CA VAL A 44 -7.21 7.73 -6.71
C VAL A 44 -8.72 7.84 -6.86
N TRP A 45 -9.48 7.30 -5.91
CA TRP A 45 -10.93 7.39 -5.94
C TRP A 45 -11.40 8.86 -5.95
N ILE A 46 -10.85 9.70 -5.08
CA ILE A 46 -11.15 11.14 -5.02
C ILE A 46 -10.84 11.81 -6.38
N ILE A 47 -9.67 11.56 -6.94
CA ILE A 47 -9.27 12.14 -8.24
C ILE A 47 -10.21 11.69 -9.36
N THR A 48 -10.59 10.41 -9.39
CA THR A 48 -11.52 9.93 -10.43
C THR A 48 -12.93 10.51 -10.30
N MET A 49 -13.37 10.77 -9.06
CA MET A 49 -14.66 11.41 -8.79
C MET A 49 -14.64 12.90 -9.17
N THR A 50 -13.53 13.61 -8.91
CA THR A 50 -13.40 15.04 -9.28
C THR A 50 -13.34 15.26 -10.79
N ILE A 51 -12.82 14.29 -11.55
CA ILE A 51 -12.82 14.31 -13.01
C ILE A 51 -14.21 13.96 -13.59
N GLY A 52 -15.15 13.49 -12.76
CA GLY A 52 -16.50 13.14 -13.18
C GLY A 52 -16.57 11.88 -14.04
N LEU A 53 -15.62 10.95 -13.85
CA LEU A 53 -15.60 9.66 -14.56
C LEU A 53 -16.79 8.75 -14.18
N ASP A 54 -17.53 9.08 -13.13
CA ASP A 54 -18.75 8.41 -12.71
C ASP A 54 -20.02 8.89 -13.43
N ASN A 55 -19.96 10.02 -14.15
CA ASN A 55 -21.14 10.62 -14.80
C ASN A 55 -21.71 9.80 -15.96
N SER A 56 -20.92 8.89 -16.55
CA SER A 56 -21.34 8.02 -17.64
C SER A 56 -21.21 6.56 -17.25
N SER A 57 -22.23 5.75 -17.56
CA SER A 57 -22.17 4.29 -17.36
C SER A 57 -20.99 3.63 -18.09
N ALA A 58 -20.48 4.24 -19.15
CA ALA A 58 -19.31 3.74 -19.87
C ALA A 58 -17.99 3.91 -19.10
N THR A 59 -17.89 4.87 -18.18
CA THR A 59 -16.67 5.19 -17.41
C THR A 59 -16.79 4.88 -15.92
N ALA A 60 -17.99 4.58 -15.42
CA ALA A 60 -18.24 4.32 -14.00
C ALA A 60 -17.44 3.13 -13.39
N TRP A 61 -16.92 2.22 -14.21
CA TRP A 61 -16.07 1.11 -13.76
C TRP A 61 -14.61 1.53 -13.53
N ILE A 62 -14.15 2.62 -14.15
CA ILE A 62 -12.75 3.10 -14.09
C ILE A 62 -12.36 3.48 -12.66
N PRO A 63 -13.13 4.28 -11.90
CA PRO A 63 -12.82 4.60 -10.51
C PRO A 63 -12.60 3.36 -9.63
N TRP A 64 -13.33 2.28 -9.89
CA TRP A 64 -13.24 1.04 -9.12
C TRP A 64 -11.95 0.27 -9.40
N ILE A 65 -11.74 -0.10 -10.66
CA ILE A 65 -10.59 -0.92 -11.06
C ILE A 65 -9.30 -0.15 -10.84
N LEU A 66 -9.28 1.14 -11.18
CA LEU A 66 -8.09 1.98 -11.03
C LEU A 66 -7.69 2.12 -9.56
N SER A 67 -8.66 2.38 -8.66
CA SER A 67 -8.38 2.52 -7.22
C SER A 67 -7.88 1.21 -6.61
N MET A 68 -8.46 0.07 -7.00
CA MET A 68 -8.01 -1.24 -6.55
C MET A 68 -6.61 -1.59 -7.07
N ALA A 69 -6.34 -1.34 -8.35
CA ALA A 69 -5.04 -1.59 -8.96
C ALA A 69 -3.94 -0.74 -8.31
N VAL A 70 -4.18 0.56 -8.14
CA VAL A 70 -3.21 1.46 -7.50
C VAL A 70 -3.03 1.13 -6.03
N GLY A 71 -4.09 0.80 -5.30
CA GLY A 71 -4.01 0.34 -3.91
C GLY A 71 -3.15 -0.93 -3.77
N GLY A 72 -3.33 -1.91 -4.65
CA GLY A 72 -2.53 -3.12 -4.68
C GLY A 72 -1.05 -2.87 -5.02
N VAL A 73 -0.77 -2.03 -6.04
CA VAL A 73 0.60 -1.65 -6.40
C VAL A 73 1.28 -0.89 -5.26
N ALA A 74 0.57 0.03 -4.60
CA ALA A 74 1.08 0.78 -3.47
C ALA A 74 1.37 -0.12 -2.26
N ALA A 75 0.53 -1.11 -1.98
CA ALA A 75 0.75 -2.12 -0.95
C ALA A 75 2.06 -2.89 -1.18
N TRP A 76 2.25 -3.38 -2.41
CA TRP A 76 3.45 -4.14 -2.78
C TRP A 76 4.71 -3.29 -2.82
N ALA A 77 4.61 -2.06 -3.35
CA ALA A 77 5.71 -1.12 -3.38
C ALA A 77 6.16 -0.74 -1.96
N THR A 78 5.21 -0.50 -1.04
CA THR A 78 5.53 -0.16 0.35
C THR A 78 6.12 -1.34 1.11
N ALA A 79 5.57 -2.56 0.98
CA ALA A 79 6.16 -3.74 1.60
C ALA A 79 7.61 -3.97 1.09
N GLY A 80 7.80 -4.05 -0.23
CA GLY A 80 9.10 -4.34 -0.83
C GLY A 80 10.16 -3.25 -0.58
N PHE A 81 9.79 -1.96 -0.62
CA PHE A 81 10.73 -0.86 -0.44
C PHE A 81 11.10 -0.63 1.03
N VAL A 82 10.11 -0.71 1.95
CA VAL A 82 10.35 -0.49 3.38
C VAL A 82 11.09 -1.67 4.00
N GLY A 83 10.78 -2.91 3.61
CA GLY A 83 11.50 -4.10 4.09
C GLY A 83 12.99 -4.09 3.72
N ARG A 84 13.30 -3.77 2.46
CA ARG A 84 14.70 -3.71 1.97
C ARG A 84 15.51 -2.60 2.62
N THR A 85 14.95 -1.41 2.73
CA THR A 85 15.66 -0.24 3.30
C THR A 85 15.94 -0.40 4.78
N ARG A 86 14.96 -0.90 5.57
CA ARG A 86 15.17 -1.12 7.00
C ARG A 86 16.12 -2.28 7.30
N HIS A 87 16.09 -3.35 6.51
CA HIS A 87 17.07 -4.43 6.65
C HIS A 87 18.50 -3.92 6.37
N ALA A 88 18.70 -3.10 5.32
CA ALA A 88 19.99 -2.50 5.02
C ALA A 88 20.50 -1.61 6.17
N HIS A 89 19.62 -0.83 6.79
CA HIS A 89 19.97 -0.03 7.97
C HIS A 89 20.32 -0.88 9.20
N GLN A 90 19.60 -1.99 9.45
CA GLN A 90 19.92 -2.90 10.55
C GLN A 90 21.28 -3.57 10.35
N VAL A 91 21.57 -4.08 9.15
CA VAL A 91 22.87 -4.69 8.83
C VAL A 91 24.00 -3.68 8.97
N LYS A 92 23.81 -2.45 8.48
CA LYS A 92 24.80 -1.37 8.64
C LYS A 92 25.11 -1.10 10.11
N ARG A 93 24.07 -0.99 10.95
CA ARG A 93 24.22 -0.76 12.39
C ARG A 93 24.92 -1.92 13.09
N SER A 94 24.61 -3.18 12.73
CA SER A 94 25.31 -4.35 13.28
C SER A 94 26.79 -4.38 12.89
N ASN A 95 27.12 -4.06 11.64
CA ASN A 95 28.52 -3.97 11.20
C ASN A 95 29.29 -2.85 11.91
N GLU A 96 28.66 -1.69 12.14
CA GLU A 96 29.27 -0.60 12.92
C GLU A 96 29.57 -1.04 14.36
N ILE A 97 28.65 -1.76 15.01
CA ILE A 97 28.86 -2.29 16.37
C ILE A 97 30.00 -3.33 16.40
N LEU A 98 30.06 -4.21 15.39
CA LEU A 98 31.09 -5.24 15.28
C LEU A 98 32.47 -4.67 14.93
N ALA A 99 32.53 -3.54 14.20
CA ALA A 99 33.79 -2.88 13.86
C ALA A 99 34.37 -2.02 15.01
N LEU A 100 33.58 -1.76 16.05
CA LEU A 100 34.00 -1.02 17.25
C LEU A 100 34.59 -1.92 18.35
N HIS A 101 34.44 -3.24 18.24
CA HIS A 101 35.08 -4.24 19.09
C HIS A 101 36.29 -4.87 18.40
#